data_AF-A0A1V6E4F6-F1
#
_entry.id   AF-A0A1V6E4F6-F1
#
_cell.length_a   1.000
_cell.length_b   1.000
_cell.length_c   1.000
_cell.angle_alpha   90.00
_cell.angle_beta   90.00
_cell.angle_gamma   90.00
#
_symmetry.space_group_name_H-M   'P 1'
#
loop_
_entity.id
_entity.type
_entity.pdbx_description
1 polymer ?
#
loop_
_entity_poly.entity_id
_entity_poly.type
_entity_poly.pdbx_seq_one_letter_code
_entity_poly.pdbx_strand_id
1 'polypeptide(L)'
;MSSISSNHPMHIEILGQSFTIKTDDSPEYIESLVEDLKQRYARISARMSVADPLRVAILAGIFLLDDLRKTESHPMSFKSKAAKDKASQPGGQLLSEDFDEDQILAKLDKKLGELGL
;
A
#
# COMPACT_ATOMS: atom_id res chain seq x y z
N MET A 1 4.91 34.32 21.50
CA MET A 1 3.70 33.81 20.82
C MET A 1 3.72 32.31 21.02
N SER A 2 2.87 31.78 21.90
CA SER A 2 2.87 30.37 22.26
C SER A 2 2.12 29.59 21.19
N SER A 3 2.82 28.71 20.48
CA SER A 3 2.19 27.75 19.56
C SER A 3 1.22 26.90 20.36
N ILE A 4 -0.06 26.96 20.00
CA ILE A 4 -1.10 26.07 20.51
C ILE A 4 -0.77 24.68 19.94
N SER A 5 -0.06 23.86 20.72
CA SER A 5 0.02 22.41 20.49
C SER A 5 -1.32 21.84 20.90
N SER A 6 -2.26 21.80 19.96
CA SER A 6 -3.57 21.25 20.21
C SER A 6 -3.48 19.73 20.12
N ASN A 7 -3.09 19.13 21.24
CA ASN A 7 -3.06 17.69 21.44
C ASN A 7 -4.50 17.17 21.53
N HIS A 8 -5.06 16.72 20.41
CA HIS A 8 -6.45 16.28 20.35
C HIS A 8 -6.55 14.78 20.61
N PRO A 9 -7.36 14.33 21.60
CA PRO A 9 -7.67 12.92 21.76
C PRO A 9 -8.60 12.48 20.61
N MET A 10 -8.18 11.45 19.88
CA MET A 10 -8.95 10.85 18.80
C MET A 10 -9.26 9.39 19.11
N HIS A 11 -10.53 9.00 18.92
CA HIS A 11 -10.96 7.62 19.01
C HIS A 11 -10.76 6.89 17.67
N ILE A 12 -10.07 5.75 17.71
CA ILE A 12 -9.81 4.89 16.56
C ILE A 12 -10.45 3.54 16.81
N GLU A 13 -11.16 3.03 15.80
CA GLU A 13 -11.66 1.66 15.78
C GLU A 13 -11.10 0.93 14.56
N ILE A 14 -10.35 -0.15 14.78
CA ILE A 14 -9.79 -0.96 13.70
C ILE A 14 -9.62 -2.42 14.13
N LEU A 15 -9.92 -3.37 13.25
CA LEU A 15 -9.77 -4.80 13.53
C LEU A 15 -10.49 -5.27 14.82
N GLY A 16 -11.64 -4.65 15.14
CA GLY A 16 -12.40 -4.92 16.36
C GLY A 16 -11.76 -4.41 17.66
N GLN A 17 -10.70 -3.60 17.55
CA GLN A 17 -10.06 -2.92 18.67
C GLN A 17 -10.45 -1.44 18.65
N SER A 18 -10.72 -0.88 19.83
CA SER A 18 -11.03 0.54 20.01
C SER A 18 -10.05 1.14 21.00
N PHE A 19 -9.39 2.23 20.62
CA PHE A 19 -8.44 2.93 21.48
C PHE A 19 -8.41 4.42 21.16
N THR A 20 -7.88 5.22 22.08
CA THR A 20 -7.71 6.66 21.89
C THR A 20 -6.25 6.99 21.69
N ILE A 21 -5.93 7.74 20.65
CA ILE A 21 -4.59 8.31 20.45
C ILE A 21 -4.59 9.82 20.69
N LYS A 22 -3.42 10.35 20.97
CA LYS A 22 -3.17 11.77 21.19
C LYS A 22 -2.12 12.19 20.17
N THR A 23 -2.49 13.13 19.30
CA THR A 23 -1.60 13.62 18.24
C THR A 23 -1.79 15.12 18.03
N ASP A 24 -0.73 15.78 17.55
CA ASP A 24 -0.73 17.16 17.10
C ASP A 24 -1.16 17.30 15.62
N ASP A 25 -1.32 16.17 14.91
CA ASP A 25 -1.84 16.13 13.54
C ASP A 25 -3.33 16.51 13.47
N SER A 26 -3.78 16.91 12.28
CA SER A 26 -5.18 17.25 12.08
C SER A 26 -6.06 16.01 12.18
N PRO A 27 -7.24 16.10 12.82
CA PRO A 27 -8.17 14.97 12.91
C PRO A 27 -8.52 14.38 11.54
N GLU A 28 -8.73 15.22 10.54
CA GLU A 28 -9.11 14.79 9.19
C GLU A 28 -8.01 13.93 8.54
N TYR A 29 -6.75 14.26 8.79
CA TYR A 29 -5.62 13.50 8.25
C TYR A 29 -5.56 12.11 8.87
N ILE A 30 -5.64 12.02 10.19
CA ILE A 30 -5.58 10.73 10.89
C ILE A 30 -6.79 9.87 10.54
N GLU A 31 -8.00 10.45 10.44
CA GLU A 31 -9.19 9.71 9.99
C GLU A 31 -8.99 9.10 8.59
N SER A 32 -8.40 9.87 7.66
CA SER A 32 -8.09 9.34 6.33
C SER A 32 -7.09 8.18 6.37
N LEU A 33 -6.05 8.26 7.21
CA LEU A 33 -5.09 7.16 7.40
C LEU A 33 -5.75 5.91 7.98
N VAL A 34 -6.67 6.08 8.93
CA VAL A 34 -7.42 4.97 9.53
C VAL A 34 -8.31 4.30 8.48
N GLU A 35 -8.97 5.08 7.63
CA GLU A 35 -9.82 4.56 6.55
C GLU A 35 -9.01 3.80 5.50
N ASP A 36 -7.87 4.37 5.06
CA ASP A 36 -6.95 3.72 4.12
C ASP A 36 -6.44 2.38 4.69
N LEU A 37 -6.11 2.36 5.98
CA LEU A 37 -5.64 1.17 6.67
C LEU A 37 -6.74 0.10 6.77
N LYS A 38 -7.99 0.48 7.06
CA LYS A 38 -9.16 -0.42 7.06
C LYS A 38 -9.37 -1.05 5.69
N GLN A 39 -9.33 -0.26 4.63
CA GLN A 39 -9.48 -0.76 3.26
C GLN A 39 -8.36 -1.74 2.90
N ARG A 40 -7.11 -1.44 3.30
CA ARG A 40 -5.97 -2.34 3.09
C ARG A 40 -6.15 -3.66 3.84
N TYR A 41 -6.58 -3.62 5.11
CA TYR A 41 -6.90 -4.84 5.87
C TYR A 41 -8.00 -5.67 5.22
N ALA A 42 -9.11 -5.04 4.77
CA ALA A 42 -10.19 -5.73 4.09
C ALA A 42 -9.74 -6.42 2.79
N ARG A 43 -8.82 -5.78 2.04
CA ARG A 43 -8.24 -6.37 0.83
C ARG A 43 -7.37 -7.59 1.15
N ILE A 44 -6.55 -7.51 2.21
CA ILE A 44 -5.66 -8.60 2.62
C ILE A 44 -6.47 -9.78 3.14
N SER A 45 -7.49 -9.53 3.98
CA SER A 45 -8.36 -10.58 4.51
C SER A 45 -9.09 -11.32 3.38
N ALA A 46 -9.59 -10.59 2.39
CA ALA A 46 -10.26 -11.17 1.23
C ALA A 46 -9.29 -11.96 0.33
N ARG A 47 -8.12 -11.39 -0.01
CA ARG A 47 -7.16 -12.02 -0.94
C ARG A 47 -6.50 -13.26 -0.36
N MET A 48 -6.18 -13.27 0.93
CA MET A 48 -5.47 -14.38 1.58
C MET A 48 -6.39 -15.33 2.33
N SER A 49 -7.72 -15.09 2.30
CA SER A 49 -8.71 -15.86 3.05
C SER A 49 -8.38 -15.98 4.55
N VAL A 50 -7.80 -14.92 5.13
CA VAL A 50 -7.42 -14.84 6.55
C VAL A 50 -8.43 -13.97 7.30
N ALA A 51 -9.13 -14.57 8.26
CA ALA A 51 -10.10 -13.86 9.10
C ALA A 51 -9.52 -13.38 10.45
N ASP A 52 -8.37 -13.93 10.87
CA ASP A 52 -7.77 -13.57 12.16
C ASP A 52 -7.21 -12.13 12.13
N PRO A 53 -7.68 -11.22 13.00
CA PRO A 53 -7.30 -9.82 12.94
C PRO A 53 -5.81 -9.58 13.15
N LEU A 54 -5.17 -10.33 14.04
CA LEU A 54 -3.74 -10.21 14.33
C LEU A 54 -2.89 -10.62 13.12
N ARG A 55 -3.23 -11.75 12.48
CA ARG A 55 -2.57 -12.19 11.24
C ARG A 55 -2.72 -11.17 10.12
N VAL A 56 -3.92 -10.59 9.95
CA VAL A 56 -4.14 -9.52 8.96
C VAL A 56 -3.27 -8.30 9.24
N ALA A 57 -3.15 -7.88 10.51
CA ALA A 57 -2.28 -6.77 10.91
C ALA A 57 -0.80 -7.02 10.61
N ILE A 58 -0.30 -8.23 10.92
CA ILE A 58 1.09 -8.63 10.65
C ILE A 58 1.37 -8.61 9.13
N LEU A 59 0.49 -9.22 8.33
CA LEU A 59 0.63 -9.27 6.87
C LEU A 59 0.63 -7.88 6.24
N ALA A 60 -0.26 -7.01 6.69
CA ALA A 60 -0.29 -5.62 6.22
C ALA A 60 0.99 -4.85 6.56
N GLY A 61 1.56 -5.07 7.75
CA GLY A 61 2.84 -4.48 8.13
C GLY A 61 3.98 -4.95 7.23
N ILE A 62 4.01 -6.24 6.88
CA ILE A 62 4.98 -6.80 5.93
C ILE A 62 4.81 -6.15 4.55
N PHE A 63 3.58 -6.04 4.04
CA PHE A 63 3.33 -5.40 2.74
C PHE A 63 3.66 -3.91 2.73
N LEU A 64 3.39 -3.20 3.81
CA LEU A 64 3.74 -1.79 3.93
C LEU A 64 5.26 -1.59 3.91
N LEU A 65 6.01 -2.48 4.55
CA LEU A 65 7.48 -2.45 4.54
C LEU A 65 8.04 -2.82 3.16
N ASP A 66 7.42 -3.77 2.45
CA ASP A 66 7.79 -4.11 1.08
C ASP A 66 7.53 -2.95 0.11
N ASP A 67 6.37 -2.28 0.22
CA ASP A 67 6.03 -1.07 -0.54
C ASP A 67 7.09 0.02 -0.31
N LEU A 68 7.43 0.30 0.96
CA LEU A 68 8.44 1.29 1.33
C LEU A 68 9.80 0.95 0.70
N ARG A 69 10.26 -0.29 0.78
CA ARG A 69 11.54 -0.72 0.17
C ARG A 69 11.55 -0.62 -1.35
N LYS A 70 10.42 -0.87 -2.01
CA LYS A 70 10.28 -0.68 -3.46
C LYS A 70 10.35 0.79 -3.84
N THR A 71 9.74 1.68 -3.07
CA THR A 71 9.83 3.14 -3.28
C THR A 71 11.25 3.66 -3.05
N GLU A 72 11.95 3.18 -2.02
CA GLU A 72 13.35 3.56 -1.76
C GLU A 72 14.33 3.03 -2.82
N SER A 73 14.09 1.83 -3.34
CA SER A 73 14.93 1.24 -4.42
C SER A 73 14.64 1.79 -5.81
N HIS A 74 13.48 2.44 -5.98
CA HIS A 74 13.08 3.14 -7.20
C HIS A 74 12.77 4.61 -6.89
N PRO A 75 13.78 5.45 -6.58
CA PRO A 75 13.56 6.89 -6.53
C PRO A 75 13.01 7.30 -7.90
N MET A 76 11.75 7.75 -7.93
CA MET A 76 10.98 7.95 -9.14
C MET A 76 11.78 8.66 -10.23
N SER A 77 11.98 7.96 -11.35
CA SER A 77 12.23 8.60 -12.63
C SER A 77 10.96 9.35 -13.00
N PHE A 78 10.92 10.65 -12.69
CA PHE A 78 9.92 11.59 -13.21
C PHE A 78 10.10 11.69 -14.73
N LYS A 79 9.62 10.71 -15.50
CA LYS A 79 9.48 10.85 -16.95
C LYS A 79 8.10 11.43 -17.25
N SER A 80 8.11 12.75 -17.29
CA SER A 80 7.04 13.64 -17.73
C SER A 80 6.29 13.08 -18.94
N LYS A 81 5.01 12.72 -18.77
CA LYS A 81 4.04 12.71 -19.87
C LYS A 81 3.59 14.15 -20.12
N ALA A 82 4.45 14.95 -20.76
CA ALA A 82 4.09 16.26 -21.28
C ALA A 82 4.89 16.54 -22.56
N ALA A 83 4.38 16.01 -23.68
CA ALA A 83 4.45 16.56 -25.04
C ALA A 83 4.13 15.45 -26.04
N LYS A 84 2.85 15.26 -26.36
CA LYS A 84 2.46 14.62 -27.61
C LYS A 84 1.35 15.43 -28.27
N ASP A 85 1.69 16.68 -28.58
CA ASP A 85 1.12 17.36 -29.73
C ASP A 85 2.00 17.01 -30.92
N LYS A 86 1.52 16.07 -31.76
CA LYS A 86 1.73 16.05 -33.21
C LYS A 86 0.97 14.88 -33.80
N ALA A 87 0.00 15.25 -34.63
CA ALA A 87 -0.73 14.41 -35.54
C ALA A 87 0.17 13.48 -36.36
N SER A 88 -0.21 12.21 -36.44
CA SER A 88 -0.21 11.33 -37.63
C SER A 88 -0.38 9.87 -37.18
N GLN A 89 -1.46 9.22 -37.62
CA GLN A 89 -1.66 7.75 -37.61
C GLN A 89 -0.70 7.07 -38.63
N PRO A 90 -0.67 5.72 -38.79
CA PRO A 90 -1.12 4.60 -37.95
C PRO A 90 0.01 3.55 -37.71
N GLY A 91 -0.22 2.54 -36.89
CA GLY A 91 0.64 1.35 -36.81
C GLY A 91 0.66 0.75 -35.41
N GLY A 92 -0.19 -0.26 -35.19
CA GLY A 92 -0.29 -0.96 -33.93
C GLY A 92 0.98 -1.73 -33.60
N GLN A 93 1.67 -1.31 -32.55
CA GLN A 93 2.57 -2.17 -31.79
C GLN A 93 2.63 -1.58 -30.36
N LEU A 94 1.54 -1.72 -29.61
CA LEU A 94 1.66 -1.62 -28.16
C LEU A 94 2.30 -2.92 -27.70
N LEU A 95 3.55 -2.79 -27.29
CA LEU A 95 4.24 -3.70 -26.39
C LEU A 95 3.31 -3.94 -25.20
N SER A 96 2.60 -5.05 -25.20
CA SER A 96 2.24 -5.69 -23.94
C SER A 96 3.56 -6.14 -23.35
N GLU A 97 4.09 -5.36 -22.42
CA GLU A 97 4.80 -5.97 -21.31
C GLU A 97 3.74 -6.80 -20.58
N ASP A 98 3.49 -7.99 -21.13
CA ASP A 98 2.88 -9.09 -20.42
C ASP A 98 3.78 -9.29 -19.20
N PHE A 99 3.37 -8.68 -18.08
CA PHE A 99 3.81 -9.10 -16.77
C PHE A 99 3.25 -10.52 -16.62
N ASP A 100 3.94 -11.49 -17.21
CA ASP A 100 3.58 -12.90 -17.21
C ASP A 100 3.33 -13.31 -15.75
N GLU A 101 2.05 -13.37 -15.37
CA GLU A 101 1.64 -13.68 -14.00
C GLU A 101 2.20 -15.03 -13.57
N ASP A 102 2.35 -15.95 -14.53
CA ASP A 102 3.00 -17.24 -14.39
C ASP A 102 4.47 -17.11 -13.96
N GLN A 103 5.19 -16.10 -14.45
CA GLN A 103 6.58 -15.86 -14.09
C GLN A 103 6.71 -15.31 -12.66
N ILE A 104 5.70 -14.56 -12.19
CA ILE A 104 5.62 -14.05 -10.82
C ILE A 104 5.28 -15.18 -9.85
N LEU A 105 4.33 -16.05 -10.21
CA LEU A 105 3.96 -17.24 -9.44
C LEU A 105 5.15 -18.21 -9.30
N ALA A 106 5.87 -18.49 -10.39
CA ALA A 106 7.04 -19.37 -10.35
C ALA A 106 8.17 -18.81 -9.47
N LYS A 107 8.36 -17.49 -9.45
CA LYS A 107 9.35 -16.83 -8.58
C LYS A 107 8.95 -16.90 -7.10
N LEU A 108 7.66 -16.81 -6.79
CA LEU A 108 7.16 -16.93 -5.42
C LEU A 108 7.28 -18.36 -4.90
N ASP A 109 6.90 -19.36 -5.69
CA ASP A 109 6.98 -20.78 -5.33
C ASP A 109 8.43 -21.21 -5.05
N LYS A 110 9.37 -20.85 -5.94
CA LYS A 110 10.79 -21.11 -5.74
C LYS A 110 11.33 -20.50 -4.44
N LYS A 111 10.91 -19.26 -4.13
CA LYS A 111 11.38 -18.52 -2.96
C LYS A 111 10.78 -19.07 -1.66
N LEU A 112 9.62 -19.73 -1.74
CA LEU A 112 8.99 -20.43 -0.62
C LEU A 112 9.69 -21.77 -0.36
N GLY A 113 10.02 -22.52 -1.42
CA GLY A 113 10.76 -23.78 -1.31
C GLY A 113 12.18 -23.61 -0.75
N GLU A 114 12.88 -22.53 -1.09
CA GLU A 114 14.20 -22.21 -0.51
C GLU A 114 14.13 -21.86 0.98
N LEU A 115 12.97 -21.45 1.48
CA LEU A 115 12.72 -21.14 2.89
C LEU A 115 12.22 -22.35 3.70
N GLY A 116 12.01 -23.51 3.05
CA GLY A 116 11.63 -24.76 3.72
C GLY A 116 10.25 -24.72 4.41
N LEU A 117 9.33 -23.91 3.91
CA LEU A 117 7.92 -23.86 4.32
C LEU A 117 7.05 -24.77 3.45
#